data_AF-A0A645GEI8-F1
#
_entry.id   AF-A0A645GEI8-F1
#
_cell.length_a   1.000
_cell.length_b   1.000
_cell.length_c   1.000
_cell.angle_alpha   90.00
_cell.angle_beta   90.00
_cell.angle_gamma   90.00
#
_symmetry.space_group_name_H-M   'P 1'
#
loop_
_entity.id
_entity.type
_entity.pdbx_description
1 polymer ?
#
loop_
_entity_poly.entity_id
_entity_poly.type
_entity_poly.pdbx_seq_one_letter_code
_entity_poly.pdbx_strand_id
1 'polypeptide(L)'
;MAKNRPNAAILGYAVLSDDVKGCSVTAPDVISAVDQHTCPCFLFATRTDNVVPVANSLRFMQALDRYGIAFESHIYAFGPHGFSTAAPAIQGPVPALCARTANWVQDSIGWLRDVLGGFGPDGYTAPVCPAHINDDYEAFLSVDCTLGHLLQNPSARTLLQPILRAAFAGTGAGDSALSEDELLSFAAPLKLRDALEFGHISAEELQ
;
A
#
# COMPACT_ATOMS: atom_id res chain seq x y z
N MET A 1 -10.58 12.35 15.61
CA MET A 1 -10.61 11.08 14.86
C MET A 1 -11.95 10.40 15.03
N ALA A 2 -12.37 9.57 14.05
CA ALA A 2 -13.62 8.82 14.11
C ALA A 2 -13.59 7.79 15.25
N LYS A 3 -14.70 7.68 16.00
CA LYS A 3 -14.84 6.71 17.09
C LYS A 3 -14.80 5.26 16.60
N ASN A 4 -15.43 5.01 15.44
CA ASN A 4 -15.44 3.72 14.77
C ASN A 4 -14.70 3.89 13.45
N ARG A 5 -13.58 3.19 13.29
CA ARG A 5 -12.79 3.21 12.05
C ARG A 5 -13.24 2.03 11.16
N PRO A 6 -13.35 2.22 9.84
CA PRO A 6 -13.61 1.11 8.93
C PRO A 6 -12.42 0.15 8.88
N ASN A 7 -12.69 -1.11 8.56
CA ASN A 7 -11.63 -2.12 8.35
C ASN A 7 -11.03 -2.06 6.93
N ALA A 8 -11.74 -1.46 5.97
CA ALA A 8 -11.28 -1.20 4.61
C ALA A 8 -12.14 -0.09 3.98
N ALA A 9 -11.65 0.58 2.94
CA ALA A 9 -12.38 1.58 2.18
C ALA A 9 -12.30 1.34 0.66
N ILE A 10 -13.40 1.56 -0.06
CA ILE A 10 -13.45 1.58 -1.54
C ILE A 10 -13.72 3.02 -1.98
N LEU A 11 -12.83 3.56 -2.81
CA LEU A 11 -12.82 4.96 -3.22
C LEU A 11 -12.89 5.06 -4.75
N GLY A 12 -14.08 5.35 -5.26
CA GLY A 12 -14.32 5.58 -6.69
C GLY A 12 -14.27 7.05 -7.05
N TYR A 13 -13.42 7.44 -8.00
CA TYR A 13 -13.29 8.80 -8.54
C TYR A 13 -13.36 9.89 -7.45
N ALA A 14 -12.72 9.61 -6.32
CA ALA A 14 -12.92 10.35 -5.07
C ALA A 14 -12.20 11.70 -5.07
N VAL A 15 -12.88 12.72 -4.53
CA VAL A 15 -12.27 14.00 -4.16
C VAL A 15 -11.55 13.79 -2.83
N LEU A 16 -10.21 13.90 -2.83
CA LEU A 16 -9.36 13.50 -1.71
C LEU A 16 -8.47 14.64 -1.21
N SER A 17 -8.24 15.65 -2.05
CA SER A 17 -7.49 16.85 -1.73
C SER A 17 -8.37 17.94 -1.11
N ASP A 18 -7.78 19.11 -0.90
CA ASP A 18 -8.48 20.33 -0.49
C ASP A 18 -9.57 20.80 -1.47
N ASP A 19 -9.64 20.22 -2.67
CA ASP A 19 -10.72 20.43 -3.65
C ASP A 19 -12.10 20.11 -3.04
N VAL A 20 -12.14 19.24 -2.02
CA VAL A 20 -13.35 18.88 -1.26
C VAL A 20 -14.06 20.11 -0.65
N LYS A 21 -13.32 21.20 -0.38
CA LYS A 21 -13.88 22.45 0.14
C LYS A 21 -14.86 23.12 -0.82
N GLY A 22 -14.78 22.82 -2.11
CA GLY A 22 -15.80 23.23 -3.09
C GLY A 22 -17.17 22.59 -2.83
N CYS A 23 -17.21 21.43 -2.19
CA CYS A 23 -18.43 20.72 -1.80
C CYS A 23 -18.80 20.93 -0.33
N SER A 24 -17.81 21.02 0.55
CA SER A 24 -17.99 21.18 2.00
C SER A 24 -16.81 21.92 2.61
N VAL A 25 -17.01 23.16 3.03
CA VAL A 25 -15.94 24.05 3.56
C VAL A 25 -15.23 23.46 4.77
N THR A 26 -15.93 22.64 5.56
CA THR A 26 -15.39 22.01 6.78
C THR A 26 -14.84 20.61 6.53
N ALA A 27 -14.92 20.08 5.31
CA ALA A 27 -14.36 18.77 5.02
C ALA A 27 -12.83 18.80 5.17
N PRO A 28 -12.24 17.79 5.82
CA PRO A 28 -10.80 17.69 5.95
C PRO A 28 -10.18 17.34 4.60
N ASP A 29 -8.96 17.82 4.38
CA ASP A 29 -8.10 17.28 3.33
C ASP A 29 -7.70 15.85 3.72
N VAL A 30 -8.17 14.89 2.92
CA VAL A 30 -8.04 13.46 3.23
C VAL A 30 -6.60 12.99 3.03
N ILE A 31 -5.87 13.60 2.07
CA ILE A 31 -4.48 13.23 1.77
C ILE A 31 -3.55 13.58 2.94
N SER A 32 -3.69 14.78 3.52
CA SER A 32 -2.88 15.18 4.68
C SER A 32 -3.28 14.50 5.98
N ALA A 33 -4.46 13.88 6.04
CA ALA A 33 -4.96 13.16 7.20
C ALA A 33 -4.56 11.67 7.23
N VAL A 34 -3.88 11.15 6.20
CA VAL A 34 -3.37 9.76 6.20
C VAL A 34 -2.32 9.59 7.29
N ASP A 35 -2.44 8.48 8.02
CA ASP A 35 -1.60 8.07 9.14
C ASP A 35 -1.48 6.54 9.22
N GLN A 36 -0.65 6.02 10.14
CA GLN A 36 -0.48 4.57 10.37
C GLN A 36 -1.73 3.86 10.92
N HIS A 37 -2.84 4.58 11.13
CA HIS A 37 -4.12 4.00 11.54
C HIS A 37 -5.12 3.98 10.38
N THR A 38 -4.73 4.46 9.19
CA THR A 38 -5.57 4.47 8.00
C THR A 38 -5.80 3.03 7.55
N CYS A 39 -7.05 2.69 7.24
CA CYS A 39 -7.39 1.35 6.81
C CYS A 39 -6.91 1.09 5.37
N PRO A 40 -6.79 -0.18 4.95
CA PRO A 40 -6.55 -0.53 3.57
C PRO A 40 -7.57 0.12 2.62
N CYS A 41 -7.12 0.48 1.42
CA CYS A 41 -7.93 1.19 0.46
C CYS A 41 -7.91 0.54 -0.94
N PHE A 42 -9.07 0.40 -1.57
CA PHE A 42 -9.20 0.09 -2.99
C PHE A 42 -9.61 1.35 -3.73
N LEU A 43 -8.84 1.76 -4.73
CA LEU A 43 -9.08 2.98 -5.50
C LEU A 43 -9.42 2.66 -6.96
N PHE A 44 -10.38 3.36 -7.53
CA PHE A 44 -10.61 3.30 -8.97
C PHE A 44 -10.98 4.66 -9.55
N ALA A 45 -10.47 4.96 -10.74
CA ALA A 45 -10.74 6.22 -11.44
C ALA A 45 -10.47 6.05 -12.95
N THR A 46 -10.87 7.04 -13.75
CA THR A 46 -10.45 7.14 -15.15
C THR A 46 -9.41 8.25 -15.28
N ARG A 47 -8.42 8.05 -16.15
CA ARG A 47 -7.37 9.04 -16.42
C ARG A 47 -7.92 10.32 -17.04
N THR A 48 -9.02 10.22 -17.78
CA THR A 48 -9.66 11.35 -18.48
C THR A 48 -10.77 12.01 -17.67
N ASP A 49 -10.94 11.67 -16.39
CA ASP A 49 -11.84 12.38 -15.49
C ASP A 49 -11.42 13.86 -15.39
N ASN A 50 -12.30 14.74 -15.85
CA ASN A 50 -12.12 16.19 -15.85
C ASN A 50 -12.93 16.90 -14.74
N VAL A 51 -13.74 16.16 -13.98
CA VAL A 51 -14.48 16.68 -12.83
C VAL A 51 -13.62 16.53 -11.58
N VAL A 52 -13.01 15.35 -11.41
CA VAL A 52 -12.08 15.04 -10.33
C VAL A 52 -10.79 14.52 -10.96
N PRO A 53 -9.78 15.38 -11.17
CA PRO A 53 -8.54 14.98 -11.83
C PRO A 53 -7.86 13.81 -11.12
N VAL A 54 -7.32 12.88 -11.91
CA VAL A 54 -6.63 11.65 -11.43
C VAL A 54 -5.51 11.94 -10.40
N ALA A 55 -4.99 13.17 -10.38
CA ALA A 55 -4.01 13.63 -9.39
C ALA A 55 -4.49 13.44 -7.94
N ASN A 56 -5.81 13.48 -7.68
CA ASN A 56 -6.39 13.17 -6.37
C ASN A 56 -6.01 11.74 -5.94
N SER A 57 -6.31 10.74 -6.76
CA SER A 57 -5.99 9.33 -6.48
C SER A 57 -4.48 9.09 -6.40
N LEU A 58 -3.69 9.68 -7.33
CA LEU A 58 -2.24 9.50 -7.34
C LEU A 58 -1.57 10.01 -6.05
N ARG A 59 -1.95 11.20 -5.58
CA ARG A 59 -1.39 11.78 -4.35
C ARG A 59 -1.83 11.02 -3.10
N PHE A 60 -3.06 10.51 -3.08
CA PHE A 60 -3.54 9.69 -1.99
C PHE A 60 -2.79 8.34 -1.93
N MET A 61 -2.57 7.67 -3.06
CA MET A 61 -1.75 6.45 -3.10
C MET A 61 -0.33 6.70 -2.61
N GLN A 62 0.29 7.82 -2.99
CA GLN A 62 1.59 8.21 -2.43
C GLN A 62 1.54 8.44 -0.92
N ALA A 63 0.42 8.90 -0.37
CA ALA A 63 0.25 9.06 1.07
C ALA A 63 0.10 7.70 1.78
N LEU A 64 -0.70 6.78 1.22
CA LEU A 64 -0.84 5.41 1.72
C LEU A 64 0.51 4.68 1.72
N ASP A 65 1.25 4.77 0.61
CA ASP A 65 2.58 4.17 0.42
C ASP A 65 3.58 4.64 1.50
N ARG A 66 3.61 5.94 1.81
CA ARG A 66 4.49 6.49 2.86
C ARG A 66 4.25 5.90 4.25
N TYR A 67 3.03 5.47 4.54
CA TYR A 67 2.67 4.84 5.81
C TYR A 67 2.58 3.31 5.69
N GLY A 68 3.00 2.72 4.57
CA GLY A 68 2.95 1.28 4.35
C GLY A 68 1.53 0.70 4.38
N ILE A 69 0.49 1.51 4.18
CA ILE A 69 -0.91 1.05 4.18
C ILE A 69 -1.16 0.23 2.93
N ALA A 70 -1.76 -0.96 3.06
CA ALA A 70 -2.11 -1.79 1.92
C ALA A 70 -3.16 -1.10 1.03
N PHE A 71 -2.90 -1.06 -0.27
CA PHE A 71 -3.88 -0.56 -1.23
C PHE A 71 -3.80 -1.30 -2.57
N GLU A 72 -4.93 -1.28 -3.28
CA GLU A 72 -5.00 -1.67 -4.68
C GLU A 72 -5.60 -0.50 -5.47
N SER A 73 -5.17 -0.32 -6.72
CA SER A 73 -5.69 0.76 -7.55
C SER A 73 -5.88 0.41 -9.02
N HIS A 74 -6.94 0.96 -9.59
CA HIS A 74 -7.35 0.76 -10.98
C HIS A 74 -7.58 2.12 -11.65
N ILE A 75 -6.57 2.60 -12.38
CA ILE A 75 -6.70 3.81 -13.20
C ILE A 75 -6.94 3.40 -14.65
N TYR A 76 -8.17 3.52 -15.11
CA TYR A 76 -8.55 3.18 -16.48
C TYR A 76 -8.15 4.28 -17.46
N ALA A 77 -7.69 3.90 -18.66
CA ALA A 77 -7.12 4.81 -19.63
C ALA A 77 -8.05 5.97 -20.06
N PHE A 78 -9.36 5.75 -20.10
CA PHE A 78 -10.36 6.75 -20.46
C PHE A 78 -11.75 6.40 -19.92
N GLY A 79 -12.59 7.43 -19.78
CA GLY A 79 -13.96 7.38 -19.28
C GLY A 79 -14.35 8.69 -18.57
N PRO A 80 -15.65 9.01 -18.47
CA PRO A 80 -16.12 10.18 -17.74
C PRO A 80 -15.97 10.01 -16.23
N HIS A 81 -16.20 11.09 -15.49
CA HIS A 81 -16.49 11.02 -14.06
C HIS A 81 -17.77 10.22 -13.80
N GLY A 82 -17.89 9.60 -12.62
CA GLY A 82 -19.18 9.08 -12.13
C GLY A 82 -19.74 7.90 -12.94
N PHE A 83 -18.90 7.06 -13.55
CA PHE A 83 -19.33 5.92 -14.36
C PHE A 83 -19.98 4.78 -13.55
N SER A 84 -20.04 4.90 -12.21
CA SER A 84 -20.69 3.94 -11.31
C SER A 84 -20.17 2.51 -11.54
N THR A 85 -21.03 1.50 -11.66
CA THR A 85 -20.63 0.11 -11.93
C THR A 85 -20.23 -0.17 -13.38
N ALA A 86 -20.28 0.84 -14.27
CA ALA A 86 -20.09 0.69 -15.71
C ALA A 86 -21.07 -0.30 -16.40
N ALA A 87 -22.12 -0.76 -15.70
CA ALA A 87 -23.10 -1.68 -16.28
C ALA A 87 -23.94 -0.99 -17.37
N PRO A 88 -24.23 -1.66 -18.52
CA PRO A 88 -24.95 -1.04 -19.63
C PRO A 88 -26.29 -0.41 -19.25
N ALA A 89 -27.00 -0.97 -18.26
CA ALA A 89 -28.31 -0.50 -17.83
C ALA A 89 -28.30 0.88 -17.12
N ILE A 90 -27.16 1.30 -16.57
CA ILE A 90 -27.00 2.58 -15.88
C ILE A 90 -26.16 3.58 -16.67
N GLN A 91 -25.70 3.15 -17.85
CA GLN A 91 -25.00 3.99 -18.79
C GLN A 91 -26.05 4.78 -19.61
N GLY A 92 -26.04 6.12 -19.45
CA GLY A 92 -26.80 7.00 -20.35
C GLY A 92 -26.20 7.01 -21.77
N PRO A 93 -26.43 8.06 -22.59
CA PRO A 93 -25.58 8.31 -23.75
C PRO A 93 -24.18 8.67 -23.24
N VAL A 94 -23.34 7.65 -23.03
CA VAL A 94 -22.04 7.82 -22.37
C VAL A 94 -21.01 8.34 -23.38
N PRO A 95 -20.14 9.26 -22.98
CA PRO A 95 -18.82 9.40 -23.59
C PRO A 95 -18.11 8.05 -23.68
N ALA A 96 -17.12 7.92 -24.57
CA ALA A 96 -16.32 6.71 -24.65
C ALA A 96 -15.82 6.28 -23.25
N LEU A 97 -16.08 5.03 -22.87
CA LEU A 97 -15.71 4.45 -21.59
C LEU A 97 -14.84 3.22 -21.83
N CYS A 98 -13.74 3.09 -21.07
CA CYS A 98 -12.89 1.91 -21.17
C CYS A 98 -13.71 0.66 -20.79
N ALA A 99 -13.79 -0.32 -21.69
CA ALA A 99 -14.61 -1.52 -21.49
C ALA A 99 -14.30 -2.29 -20.19
N ARG A 100 -13.03 -2.23 -19.73
CA ARG A 100 -12.57 -2.87 -18.49
C ARG A 100 -13.06 -2.20 -17.21
N THR A 101 -13.66 -1.01 -17.30
CA THR A 101 -14.20 -0.31 -16.11
C THR A 101 -15.29 -1.12 -15.42
N ALA A 102 -16.01 -2.01 -16.11
CA ALA A 102 -16.98 -2.90 -15.46
C ALA A 102 -16.34 -3.91 -14.48
N ASN A 103 -15.03 -4.11 -14.53
CA ASN A 103 -14.34 -5.10 -13.70
C ASN A 103 -14.12 -4.62 -12.26
N TRP A 104 -14.05 -3.31 -12.00
CA TRP A 104 -13.67 -2.78 -10.68
C TRP A 104 -14.52 -3.35 -9.54
N VAL A 105 -15.80 -3.64 -9.80
CA VAL A 105 -16.72 -4.19 -8.80
C VAL A 105 -16.23 -5.57 -8.35
N GLN A 106 -15.95 -6.48 -9.30
CA GLN A 106 -15.47 -7.82 -8.97
C GLN A 106 -14.07 -7.78 -8.37
N ASP A 107 -13.20 -6.92 -8.90
CA ASP A 107 -11.83 -6.74 -8.40
C ASP A 107 -11.87 -6.24 -6.94
N SER A 108 -12.73 -5.27 -6.62
CA SER A 108 -12.89 -4.77 -5.25
C SER A 108 -13.42 -5.81 -4.27
N ILE A 109 -14.29 -6.73 -4.72
CA ILE A 109 -14.79 -7.84 -3.89
C ILE A 109 -13.68 -8.87 -3.64
N GLY A 110 -12.88 -9.17 -4.67
CA GLY A 110 -11.70 -10.02 -4.54
C GLY A 110 -10.71 -9.44 -3.53
N TRP A 111 -10.35 -8.17 -3.72
CA TRP A 111 -9.46 -7.45 -2.82
C TRP A 111 -9.99 -7.38 -1.38
N LEU A 112 -11.28 -7.14 -1.18
CA LEU A 112 -11.90 -7.16 0.16
C LEU A 112 -11.74 -8.53 0.84
N ARG A 113 -11.83 -9.63 0.07
CA ARG A 113 -11.58 -10.98 0.60
C ARG A 113 -10.12 -11.14 1.01
N ASP A 114 -9.19 -10.55 0.28
CA ASP A 114 -7.76 -10.62 0.59
C ASP A 114 -7.42 -9.87 1.89
N VAL A 115 -8.02 -8.69 2.11
CA VAL A 115 -7.72 -7.84 3.28
C VAL A 115 -8.59 -8.10 4.51
N LEU A 116 -9.77 -8.71 4.36
CA LEU A 116 -10.65 -9.07 5.47
C LEU A 116 -10.65 -10.58 5.78
N GLY A 117 -10.13 -11.39 4.87
CA GLY A 117 -10.26 -12.85 4.90
C GLY A 117 -11.55 -13.36 4.23
N GLY A 118 -11.57 -14.66 3.95
CA GLY A 118 -12.74 -15.35 3.41
C GLY A 118 -13.76 -15.66 4.51
N PHE A 119 -15.05 -15.44 4.24
CA PHE A 119 -16.12 -15.84 5.15
C PHE A 119 -16.45 -17.33 4.97
N GLY A 120 -16.27 -18.12 6.04
CA GLY A 120 -16.56 -19.55 6.10
C GLY A 120 -17.43 -19.94 7.30
N PRO A 121 -17.67 -21.25 7.52
CA PRO A 121 -18.53 -21.76 8.59
C PRO A 121 -18.11 -21.31 10.00
N ASP A 122 -16.81 -21.12 10.21
CA ASP A 122 -16.22 -20.75 11.50
C ASP A 122 -15.94 -19.23 11.61
N GLY A 123 -16.47 -18.42 10.68
CA GLY A 123 -16.22 -16.98 10.60
C GLY A 123 -15.23 -16.60 9.50
N TYR A 124 -14.57 -15.45 9.65
CA TYR A 124 -13.56 -14.98 8.70
C TYR A 124 -12.24 -15.73 8.89
N THR A 125 -11.61 -16.15 7.79
CA THR A 125 -10.22 -16.59 7.81
C THR A 125 -9.30 -15.41 8.10
N ALA A 126 -8.03 -15.68 8.41
CA ALA A 126 -7.02 -14.63 8.42
C ALA A 126 -6.95 -13.94 7.05
N PRO A 127 -6.67 -12.62 7.00
CA PRO A 127 -6.41 -11.94 5.75
C PRO A 127 -5.14 -12.47 5.10
N VAL A 128 -5.13 -12.51 3.77
CA VAL A 128 -3.96 -12.90 2.97
C VAL A 128 -3.09 -11.68 2.68
N CYS A 129 -3.71 -10.50 2.58
CA CYS A 129 -3.04 -9.21 2.48
C CYS A 129 -3.21 -8.44 3.81
N PRO A 130 -2.13 -8.27 4.60
CA PRO A 130 -2.20 -7.53 5.86
C PRO A 130 -2.52 -6.04 5.63
N ALA A 131 -3.01 -5.37 6.67
CA ALA A 131 -3.38 -3.96 6.56
C ALA A 131 -2.18 -3.02 6.33
N HIS A 132 -1.00 -3.42 6.81
CA HIS A 132 0.28 -2.81 6.50
C HIS A 132 1.15 -3.81 5.75
N ILE A 133 1.96 -3.31 4.81
CA ILE A 133 2.84 -4.16 4.00
C ILE A 133 4.04 -4.71 4.78
N ASN A 134 4.31 -4.19 5.98
CA ASN A 134 5.40 -4.57 6.90
C ASN A 134 4.99 -4.35 8.37
N ASP A 135 5.83 -4.81 9.29
CA ASP A 135 5.57 -4.78 10.74
C ASP A 135 6.17 -3.53 11.43
N ASP A 136 6.54 -2.47 10.69
CA ASP A 136 7.23 -1.29 11.26
C ASP A 136 6.40 -0.51 12.30
N TYR A 137 5.09 -0.75 12.33
CA TYR A 137 4.15 -0.14 13.28
C TYR A 137 3.65 -1.10 14.36
N GLU A 138 4.17 -2.33 14.40
CA GLU A 138 3.80 -3.32 15.41
C GLU A 138 4.48 -3.03 16.76
N ALA A 139 3.92 -3.59 17.84
CA ALA A 139 4.43 -3.37 19.20
C ALA A 139 5.81 -4.00 19.45
N PHE A 140 6.22 -4.95 18.60
CA PHE A 140 7.46 -5.70 18.72
C PHE A 140 8.15 -5.79 17.36
N LEU A 141 9.48 -5.76 17.38
CA LEU A 141 10.28 -5.96 16.17
C LEU A 141 10.14 -7.42 15.70
N SER A 142 9.96 -7.60 14.40
CA SER A 142 9.88 -8.90 13.75
C SER A 142 10.81 -8.94 12.52
N VAL A 143 10.93 -10.13 11.93
CA VAL A 143 11.64 -10.30 10.64
C VAL A 143 10.90 -9.65 9.47
N ASP A 144 9.64 -9.24 9.66
CA ASP A 144 8.81 -8.57 8.67
C ASP A 144 8.87 -7.04 8.77
N CYS A 145 9.65 -6.50 9.72
CA CYS A 145 10.05 -5.09 9.73
C CYS A 145 11.07 -4.80 8.62
N THR A 146 11.07 -3.56 8.13
CA THR A 146 12.06 -3.07 7.18
C THR A 146 13.42 -2.90 7.84
N LEU A 147 14.50 -3.08 7.08
CA LEU A 147 15.86 -2.84 7.56
C LEU A 147 16.04 -1.37 7.98
N GLY A 148 15.45 -0.43 7.24
CA GLY A 148 15.48 0.99 7.59
C GLY A 148 14.87 1.27 8.96
N HIS A 149 13.79 0.57 9.35
CA HIS A 149 13.20 0.66 10.68
C HIS A 149 14.11 -0.01 11.74
N LEU A 150 14.51 -1.26 11.52
CA LEU A 150 15.32 -2.02 12.47
C LEU A 150 16.64 -1.32 12.81
N LEU A 151 17.32 -0.76 11.81
CA LEU A 151 18.63 -0.12 11.98
C LEU A 151 18.58 1.24 12.70
N GLN A 152 17.40 1.77 13.00
CA GLN A 152 17.25 2.91 13.91
C GLN A 152 17.48 2.51 15.37
N ASN A 153 17.30 1.23 15.70
CA ASN A 153 17.62 0.67 17.01
C ASN A 153 19.12 0.30 17.07
N PRO A 154 19.92 0.88 17.99
CA PRO A 154 21.37 0.60 18.05
C PRO A 154 21.72 -0.87 18.32
N SER A 155 20.92 -1.57 19.13
CA SER A 155 21.11 -2.99 19.44
C SER A 155 20.83 -3.86 18.23
N ALA A 156 19.73 -3.60 17.51
CA ALA A 156 19.41 -4.30 16.27
C ALA A 156 20.47 -4.01 15.19
N ARG A 157 20.94 -2.77 15.06
CA ARG A 157 22.04 -2.42 14.14
C ARG A 157 23.29 -3.25 14.40
N THR A 158 23.71 -3.35 15.66
CA THR A 158 24.90 -4.11 16.04
C THR A 158 24.75 -5.59 15.71
N LEU A 159 23.57 -6.16 15.94
CA LEU A 159 23.27 -7.56 15.65
C LEU A 159 23.19 -7.85 14.13
N LEU A 160 22.52 -6.98 13.38
CA LEU A 160 22.24 -7.19 11.96
C LEU A 160 23.42 -6.84 11.05
N GLN A 161 24.33 -5.96 11.46
CA GLN A 161 25.47 -5.54 10.64
C GLN A 161 26.29 -6.69 10.03
N PRO A 162 26.74 -7.73 10.79
CA PRO A 162 27.47 -8.84 10.20
C PRO A 162 26.61 -9.67 9.23
N ILE A 163 25.33 -9.86 9.55
CA ILE A 163 24.37 -10.62 8.73
C ILE A 163 24.14 -9.92 7.39
N LEU A 164 23.89 -8.61 7.41
CA LEU A 164 23.68 -7.83 6.20
C LEU A 164 24.94 -7.79 5.33
N ARG A 165 26.13 -7.62 5.93
CA ARG A 165 27.39 -7.70 5.18
C ARG A 165 27.54 -9.05 4.47
N ALA A 166 27.26 -10.15 5.16
CA ALA A 166 27.32 -11.48 4.57
C ALA A 166 26.28 -11.65 3.45
N ALA A 167 25.02 -11.23 3.68
CA ALA A 167 23.93 -11.33 2.72
C ALA A 167 24.24 -10.57 1.42
N PHE A 168 24.83 -9.38 1.51
CA PHE A 168 25.11 -8.54 0.35
C PHE A 168 26.48 -8.79 -0.30
N ALA A 169 27.43 -9.43 0.39
CA ALA A 169 28.73 -9.78 -0.18
C ALA A 169 28.62 -10.73 -1.39
N GLY A 170 27.66 -11.67 -1.38
CA GLY A 170 27.46 -12.64 -2.46
C GLY A 170 26.83 -12.09 -3.74
N THR A 171 26.37 -10.83 -3.73
CA THR A 171 25.56 -10.25 -4.82
C THR A 171 26.38 -9.43 -5.83
N GLY A 172 27.69 -9.28 -5.61
CA GLY A 172 28.52 -8.32 -6.35
C GLY A 172 28.25 -6.85 -5.97
N ALA A 173 27.23 -6.55 -5.15
CA ALA A 173 27.06 -5.23 -4.55
C ALA A 173 28.20 -4.91 -3.55
N GLY A 174 28.76 -5.92 -2.90
CA GLY A 174 29.99 -5.78 -2.09
C GLY A 174 31.27 -5.52 -2.89
N ASP A 175 31.28 -5.82 -4.20
CA ASP A 175 32.36 -5.48 -5.16
C ASP A 175 32.12 -4.14 -5.87
N SER A 176 30.95 -3.54 -5.65
CA SER A 176 30.62 -2.21 -6.17
C SER A 176 31.19 -1.12 -5.26
N ALA A 177 31.57 0.01 -5.84
CA ALA A 177 32.14 1.17 -5.15
C ALA A 177 31.19 1.87 -4.14
N LEU A 178 30.10 1.21 -3.74
CA LEU A 178 29.13 1.72 -2.79
C LEU A 178 29.67 1.59 -1.37
N SER A 179 29.63 2.71 -0.65
CA SER A 179 29.88 2.76 0.78
C SER A 179 28.84 1.93 1.55
N GLU A 180 29.17 1.56 2.79
CA GLU A 180 28.24 0.85 3.68
C GLU A 180 26.93 1.63 3.87
N ASP A 181 26.99 2.97 3.95
CA ASP A 181 25.81 3.82 4.07
C ASP A 181 24.92 3.79 2.81
N GLU A 182 25.52 3.75 1.61
CA GLU A 182 24.75 3.65 0.35
C GLU A 182 24.07 2.29 0.23
N LEU A 183 24.74 1.23 0.64
CA LEU A 183 24.20 -0.13 0.61
C LEU A 183 23.05 -0.29 1.61
N LEU A 184 23.18 0.26 2.81
CA LEU A 184 22.11 0.30 3.81
C LEU A 184 20.93 1.17 3.37
N SER A 185 21.18 2.29 2.68
CA SER A 185 20.12 3.14 2.11
C SER A 185 19.33 2.39 1.02
N PHE A 186 20.03 1.67 0.13
CA PHE A 186 19.39 0.85 -0.89
C PHE A 186 18.57 -0.31 -0.29
N ALA A 187 19.08 -0.92 0.77
CA ALA A 187 18.41 -2.03 1.46
C ALA A 187 17.32 -1.58 2.44
N ALA A 188 17.22 -0.28 2.76
CA ALA A 188 16.29 0.25 3.74
C ALA A 188 14.82 -0.20 3.58
N PRO A 189 14.23 -0.28 2.37
CA PRO A 189 12.84 -0.72 2.22
C PRO A 189 12.65 -2.24 2.27
N LEU A 190 13.72 -3.04 2.22
CA LEU A 190 13.64 -4.51 2.29
C LEU A 190 13.22 -4.94 3.70
N LYS A 191 12.38 -5.97 3.80
CA LYS A 191 12.19 -6.66 5.08
C LYS A 191 13.45 -7.44 5.44
N LEU A 192 13.67 -7.64 6.73
CA LEU A 192 14.77 -8.50 7.19
C LEU A 192 14.64 -9.91 6.62
N ARG A 193 13.43 -10.50 6.60
CA ARG A 193 13.14 -11.80 5.97
C ARG A 193 13.66 -11.88 4.55
N ASP A 194 13.32 -10.89 3.72
CA ASP A 194 13.72 -10.86 2.31
C ASP A 194 15.24 -10.79 2.19
N ALA A 195 15.90 -9.94 2.99
CA ALA A 195 17.36 -9.81 2.99
C ALA A 195 18.08 -11.11 3.41
N LEU A 196 17.52 -11.86 4.37
CA LEU A 196 18.04 -13.16 4.79
C LEU A 196 17.89 -14.22 3.70
N GLU A 197 16.74 -14.25 3.04
CA GLU A 197 16.48 -15.14 1.90
C GLU A 197 17.44 -14.84 0.74
N PHE A 198 17.68 -13.56 0.42
CA PHE A 198 18.66 -13.15 -0.58
C PHE A 198 20.09 -13.60 -0.24
N GLY A 199 20.45 -13.57 1.04
CA GLY A 199 21.76 -14.01 1.52
C GLY A 199 21.94 -15.52 1.65
N HIS A 200 20.88 -16.31 1.39
CA HIS A 200 20.82 -17.74 1.71
C HIS A 200 21.19 -18.06 3.17
N ILE A 201 20.91 -17.13 4.09
CA ILE A 201 21.22 -17.27 5.51
C ILE A 201 20.09 -18.07 6.16
N SER A 202 20.42 -19.24 6.69
CA SER A 202 19.47 -20.12 7.34
C SER A 202 19.05 -19.58 8.72
N ALA A 203 17.86 -19.97 9.20
CA ALA A 203 17.40 -19.59 10.54
C ALA A 203 18.32 -20.10 11.67
N GLU A 204 19.14 -21.12 11.41
CA GLU A 204 20.12 -21.69 12.33
C GLU A 204 21.34 -20.80 12.50
N GLU A 205 21.68 -19.97 11.50
CA GLU A 205 22.79 -19.00 11.55
C GLU A 205 22.42 -17.69 12.25
N LEU A 206 21.14 -17.54 12.65
CA LEU A 206 20.61 -16.38 13.37
C LEU A 206 20.55 -16.56 14.90
N GLN A 207 20.92 -17.74 15.42
CA GLN A 207 21.00 -18.04 16.86
C GLN A 207 22.36 -17.67 17.45
#